data_AF-A0A7S3YDH0-F1
#
_entry.id   AF-A0A7S3YDH0-F1
#
_cell.length_a   1.000
_cell.length_b   1.000
_cell.length_c   1.000
_cell.angle_alpha   90.00
_cell.angle_beta   90.00
_cell.angle_gamma   90.00
#
_symmetry.space_group_name_H-M   'P 1'
#
loop_
_entity.id
_entity.type
_entity.pdbx_description
1 polymer ?
#
loop_
_entity_poly.entity_id
_entity_poly.type
_entity_poly.pdbx_seq_one_letter_code
_entity_poly.pdbx_strand_id
1 'polypeptide(L)'
;ALARRLPLRRGALPLGVAWLLVRVLAQMKPGREGQGTQQACMPSKAESILVSTFKYVAEAWSIQDFVISTETAHQVYVSHFLVFAMEILKPEEIEHGLVFIVQGVSNRLESSIPAVRRSGMAVGEAMARAVGQGELDFEELRTPGPPPGGPEER
;
A
#
# COMPACT_ATOMS: atom_id res chain seq x y z
N ALA A 1 -33.07 7.99 -10.92
CA ALA A 1 -31.85 7.62 -10.18
C ALA A 1 -30.64 8.03 -11.02
N LEU A 2 -30.07 9.20 -10.73
CA LEU A 2 -29.05 9.86 -11.54
C LEU A 2 -27.77 9.95 -10.69
N ALA A 3 -26.95 8.90 -10.69
CA ALA A 3 -25.60 8.98 -10.14
C ALA A 3 -24.69 9.52 -11.25
N ARG A 4 -24.47 10.83 -11.18
CA ARG A 4 -23.61 11.58 -12.09
C ARG A 4 -22.15 11.16 -11.92
N ARG A 5 -21.49 11.03 -13.07
CA ARG A 5 -20.03 10.96 -13.26
C ARG A 5 -19.32 11.95 -12.34
N LEU A 6 -18.42 11.46 -11.50
CA LEU A 6 -17.41 12.29 -10.85
C LEU A 6 -16.16 12.34 -11.75
N PRO A 7 -15.76 13.52 -12.26
CA PRO A 7 -14.50 13.67 -12.94
C PRO A 7 -13.38 13.66 -11.88
N LEU A 8 -12.48 12.69 -11.94
CA LEU A 8 -11.22 12.69 -11.20
C LEU A 8 -10.36 13.88 -11.67
N ARG A 9 -10.54 15.03 -11.01
CA ARG A 9 -9.62 16.16 -11.11
C ARG A 9 -8.33 15.81 -10.37
N ARG A 10 -7.20 16.13 -10.99
CA ARG A 10 -5.83 16.02 -10.45
C ARG A 10 -5.77 16.47 -8.99
N GLY A 11 -5.30 15.59 -8.11
CA GLY A 11 -4.81 15.92 -6.77
C GLY A 11 -5.70 15.53 -5.58
N ALA A 12 -6.84 14.87 -5.78
CA ALA A 12 -7.63 14.35 -4.66
C ALA A 12 -7.46 12.82 -4.55
N LEU A 13 -6.88 12.37 -3.44
CA LEU A 13 -6.91 10.95 -3.06
C LEU A 13 -8.38 10.47 -3.07
N PRO A 14 -8.66 9.24 -3.55
CA PRO A 14 -10.00 8.67 -3.45
C PRO A 14 -10.48 8.78 -2.00
N LEU A 15 -11.72 9.22 -1.77
CA LEU A 15 -12.24 9.44 -0.41
C LEU A 15 -12.06 8.21 0.51
N GLY A 16 -12.12 6.99 -0.05
CA GLY A 16 -11.85 5.76 0.68
C GLY A 16 -10.40 5.64 1.17
N VAL A 17 -9.43 6.09 0.38
CA VAL A 17 -8.00 6.07 0.72
C VAL A 17 -7.67 7.16 1.72
N ALA A 18 -8.24 8.37 1.56
CA ALA A 18 -8.12 9.44 2.53
C ALA A 18 -8.72 9.04 3.90
N TRP A 19 -9.87 8.34 3.90
CA TRP A 19 -10.47 7.81 5.12
C TRP A 19 -9.62 6.72 5.77
N LEU A 20 -9.07 5.80 4.96
CA LEU A 20 -8.15 4.75 5.40
C LEU A 20 -6.87 5.35 6.03
N LEU A 21 -6.30 6.38 5.40
CA LEU A 21 -5.18 7.17 5.93
C LEU A 21 -5.47 7.72 7.32
N VAL A 22 -6.58 8.46 7.47
CA VAL A 22 -6.98 9.04 8.76
C VAL A 22 -7.18 7.97 9.83
N ARG A 23 -7.74 6.81 9.45
CA ARG A 23 -7.98 5.68 10.36
C ARG A 23 -6.70 4.95 10.76
N VAL A 24 -5.80 4.64 9.82
CA VAL A 24 -4.50 4.03 10.13
C VAL A 24 -3.71 4.97 11.03
N LEU A 25 -3.68 6.26 10.71
CA LEU A 25 -3.03 7.26 11.56
C LEU A 25 -3.68 7.39 12.95
N ALA A 26 -5.01 7.23 13.05
CA ALA A 26 -5.72 7.24 14.34
C ALA A 26 -5.52 5.96 15.17
N GLN A 27 -5.24 4.82 14.52
CA GLN A 27 -4.94 3.55 15.20
C GLN A 27 -3.47 3.45 15.62
N MET A 28 -2.58 4.20 14.99
CA MET A 28 -1.20 4.37 15.45
C MET A 28 -1.22 5.17 16.76
N LYS A 29 -1.22 4.45 17.88
CA LYS A 29 -1.17 4.99 19.23
C LYS A 29 0.06 5.91 19.34
N PRO A 30 -0.08 7.19 19.73
CA PRO A 30 1.07 8.07 19.89
C PRO A 30 1.99 7.46 20.97
N GLY A 31 3.17 7.03 20.52
CA GLY A 31 4.21 6.49 21.37
C GLY A 31 4.59 7.53 22.42
N ARG A 32 4.34 7.17 23.68
CA ARG A 32 4.74 7.89 24.89
C ARG A 32 6.23 8.23 24.80
N GLU A 33 6.56 9.52 24.81
CA GLU A 33 7.94 10.00 24.95
C GLU A 33 8.54 9.40 26.23
N GLY A 34 9.51 8.51 26.05
CA GLY A 34 10.28 7.87 27.11
C GLY A 34 11.76 8.05 26.81
N GLN A 35 12.42 8.75 27.73
CA GLN A 35 13.82 9.14 27.73
C GLN A 35 14.79 8.01 27.40
N GLY A 36 15.93 8.41 26.83
CA GLY A 36 16.97 7.50 26.36
C GLY A 36 17.54 6.59 27.44
N THR A 37 17.90 5.39 26.99
CA THR A 37 19.04 4.63 27.49
C THR A 37 19.50 3.77 26.33
N GLN A 38 20.77 3.88 25.94
CA GLN A 38 21.42 2.91 25.07
C GLN A 38 21.32 1.55 25.75
N GLN A 39 20.44 0.67 25.28
CA GLN A 39 20.31 -0.66 25.86
C GLN A 39 20.36 -1.71 24.76
N ALA A 40 21.55 -2.28 24.65
CA ALA A 40 21.92 -3.61 24.19
C ALA A 40 20.99 -4.30 23.16
N CYS A 41 21.53 -4.46 21.96
CA CYS A 41 21.13 -5.43 20.95
C CYS A 41 21.14 -6.85 21.55
N MET A 42 20.00 -7.28 22.10
CA MET A 42 19.70 -8.68 22.33
C MET A 42 18.47 -9.01 21.48
N PRO A 43 18.52 -10.04 20.62
CA PRO A 43 17.41 -10.36 19.74
C PRO A 43 16.25 -10.91 20.57
N SER A 44 15.26 -10.07 20.85
CA SER A 44 13.96 -10.54 21.33
C SER A 44 13.33 -11.35 20.19
N LYS A 45 13.00 -12.63 20.43
CA LYS A 45 12.26 -13.54 19.51
C LYS A 45 12.61 -13.36 18.03
N ALA A 46 13.54 -14.19 17.52
CA ALA A 46 13.93 -14.21 16.11
C ALA A 46 12.76 -13.86 15.18
N GLU A 47 12.78 -12.63 14.67
CA GLU A 47 11.77 -12.12 13.77
C GLU A 47 11.79 -13.00 12.52
N SER A 48 10.62 -13.49 12.11
CA SER A 48 10.52 -14.34 10.92
C SER A 48 11.11 -13.59 9.71
N ILE A 49 11.86 -14.31 8.87
CA ILE A 49 12.43 -13.77 7.64
C ILE A 49 11.34 -13.10 6.78
N LEU A 50 10.12 -13.62 6.80
CA LEU A 50 9.00 -13.03 6.07
C LEU A 50 8.62 -11.65 6.62
N VAL A 51 8.63 -11.47 7.94
CA VAL A 51 8.27 -10.18 8.59
C VAL A 51 9.34 -9.13 8.30
N SER A 52 10.62 -9.48 8.42
CA SER A 52 11.72 -8.57 8.11
C SER A 52 11.75 -8.21 6.62
N THR A 53 11.51 -9.17 5.73
CA THR A 53 11.42 -8.94 4.29
C THR A 53 10.21 -8.07 3.96
N PHE A 54 9.05 -8.31 4.57
CA PHE A 54 7.86 -7.49 4.40
C PHE A 54 8.13 -6.02 4.75
N LYS A 55 8.74 -5.75 5.91
CA LYS A 55 9.07 -4.39 6.35
C LYS A 55 10.01 -3.70 5.36
N TYR A 56 11.10 -4.36 4.98
CA TYR A 56 12.08 -3.83 4.04
C TYR A 56 11.46 -3.51 2.68
N VAL A 57 10.65 -4.44 2.14
CA VAL A 57 10.00 -4.27 0.85
C VAL A 57 8.93 -3.18 0.93
N ALA A 58 8.13 -3.12 1.99
CA ALA A 58 7.12 -2.08 2.17
C ALA A 58 7.75 -0.69 2.21
N GLU A 59 8.85 -0.53 2.95
CA GLU A 59 9.61 0.71 3.01
C GLU A 59 10.12 1.12 1.62
N ALA A 60 10.85 0.24 0.92
CA ALA A 60 11.37 0.54 -0.42
C ALA A 60 10.25 0.83 -1.44
N TRP A 61 9.17 0.06 -1.40
CA TRP A 61 8.00 0.21 -2.26
C TRP A 61 7.26 1.54 -2.02
N SER A 62 7.36 2.11 -0.82
CA SER A 62 6.73 3.38 -0.44
C SER A 62 7.43 4.63 -0.97
N ILE A 63 8.65 4.51 -1.50
CA ILE A 63 9.43 5.65 -1.98
C ILE A 63 8.87 6.14 -3.34
N GLN A 64 8.65 7.44 -3.49
CA GLN A 64 8.17 8.04 -4.76
C GLN A 64 9.07 7.67 -5.94
N ASP A 65 10.39 7.72 -5.74
CA ASP A 65 11.38 7.39 -6.76
C ASP A 65 11.26 5.95 -7.24
N PHE A 66 10.84 5.01 -6.39
CA PHE A 66 10.57 3.64 -6.82
C PHE A 66 9.46 3.60 -7.89
N VAL A 67 8.41 4.40 -7.73
CA VAL A 67 7.30 4.49 -8.68
C VAL A 67 7.74 5.07 -10.03
N ILE A 68 8.68 6.02 -10.01
CA ILE A 68 9.14 6.75 -11.20
C ILE A 68 10.23 5.98 -11.96
N SER A 69 11.18 5.39 -11.23
CA SER A 69 12.42 4.85 -11.80
C SER A 69 12.40 3.34 -12.06
N THR A 70 11.47 2.61 -11.45
CA THR A 70 11.40 1.15 -11.59
C THR A 70 10.51 0.76 -12.76
N GLU A 71 10.93 -0.23 -13.55
CA GLU A 71 10.10 -0.78 -14.62
C GLU A 71 8.75 -1.30 -14.08
N THR A 72 7.66 -0.99 -14.78
CA THR A 72 6.29 -1.35 -14.37
C THR A 72 6.14 -2.84 -14.03
N ALA A 73 6.74 -3.74 -14.80
CA ALA A 73 6.69 -5.17 -14.53
C ALA A 73 7.28 -5.53 -13.15
N HIS A 74 8.42 -4.95 -12.78
CA HIS A 74 9.02 -5.15 -11.46
C HIS A 74 8.17 -4.56 -10.34
N GLN A 75 7.57 -3.38 -10.55
CA GLN A 75 6.65 -2.79 -9.57
C GLN A 75 5.45 -3.69 -9.28
N VAL A 76 4.91 -4.36 -10.31
CA VAL A 76 3.81 -5.33 -10.18
C VAL A 76 4.22 -6.52 -9.32
N TYR A 77 5.39 -7.12 -9.57
CA TYR A 77 5.88 -8.25 -8.77
C TYR A 77 6.06 -7.89 -7.29
N VAL A 78 6.63 -6.71 -7.02
CA VAL A 78 6.79 -6.24 -5.63
C VAL A 78 5.42 -6.01 -4.97
N SER A 79 4.46 -5.46 -5.72
CA SER A 79 3.10 -5.27 -5.21
C SER A 79 2.40 -6.61 -4.90
N HIS A 80 2.57 -7.62 -5.76
CA HIS A 80 2.06 -8.98 -5.50
C HIS A 80 2.68 -9.61 -4.26
N PHE A 81 3.98 -9.43 -4.05
CA PHE A 81 4.64 -9.89 -2.82
C PHE A 81 4.03 -9.24 -1.57
N LEU A 82 3.77 -7.93 -1.60
CA LEU A 82 3.16 -7.23 -0.46
C LEU A 82 1.74 -7.71 -0.16
N VAL A 83 0.93 -7.95 -1.20
CA VAL A 83 -0.40 -8.56 -1.07
C VAL A 83 -0.29 -9.93 -0.40
N PHE A 84 0.56 -10.81 -0.95
CA PHE A 84 0.78 -12.16 -0.43
C PHE A 84 1.27 -12.15 1.03
N ALA A 85 2.20 -11.26 1.37
CA ALA A 85 2.72 -11.14 2.73
C ALA A 85 1.62 -10.72 3.71
N MET A 86 0.78 -9.74 3.37
CA MET A 86 -0.32 -9.30 4.23
C MET A 86 -1.45 -10.34 4.39
N GLU A 87 -1.58 -11.29 3.46
CA GLU A 87 -2.54 -12.39 3.57
C GLU A 87 -2.07 -13.51 4.51
N ILE A 88 -0.76 -13.61 4.76
CA ILE A 88 -0.16 -14.67 5.57
C ILE A 88 0.26 -14.17 6.95
N LEU A 89 0.82 -12.97 7.01
CA LEU A 89 1.28 -12.36 8.25
C LEU A 89 0.11 -11.95 9.12
N LYS A 90 0.31 -12.04 10.42
CA LYS A 90 -0.70 -11.61 11.38
C LYS A 90 -0.74 -10.08 11.46
N PRO A 91 -1.87 -9.49 11.89
CA PRO A 91 -2.01 -8.03 12.00
C PRO A 91 -0.91 -7.36 12.84
N GLU A 92 -0.46 -8.01 13.92
CA GLU A 92 0.61 -7.49 14.79
C GLU A 92 1.99 -7.46 14.10
N GLU A 93 2.21 -8.37 13.15
CA GLU A 93 3.48 -8.49 12.44
C GLU A 93 3.62 -7.44 11.33
N ILE A 94 2.50 -6.97 10.79
CA ILE A 94 2.46 -5.98 9.71
C ILE A 94 2.30 -4.54 10.18
N GLU A 95 1.92 -4.30 11.45
CA GLU A 95 1.55 -2.99 12.00
C GLU A 95 2.56 -1.88 11.64
N HIS A 96 3.85 -2.13 11.85
CA HIS A 96 4.92 -1.18 11.54
C HIS A 96 5.08 -0.91 10.03
N GLY A 97 4.72 -1.88 9.18
CA GLY A 97 4.79 -1.74 7.73
C GLY A 97 3.61 -0.94 7.16
N LEU A 98 2.49 -0.85 7.87
CA LEU A 98 1.26 -0.23 7.37
C LEU A 98 1.45 1.23 6.98
N VAL A 99 2.27 2.00 7.71
CA VAL A 99 2.56 3.40 7.37
C VAL A 99 3.22 3.52 5.99
N PHE A 100 4.14 2.61 5.66
CA PHE A 100 4.80 2.55 4.35
C PHE A 100 3.85 2.08 3.26
N ILE A 101 2.98 1.10 3.57
CA ILE A 101 1.94 0.64 2.64
C ILE A 101 1.01 1.81 2.28
N VAL A 102 0.51 2.54 3.28
CA VAL A 102 -0.37 3.69 3.05
C VAL A 102 0.29 4.76 2.17
N GLN A 103 1.55 5.10 2.44
CA GLN A 103 2.31 6.05 1.64
C GLN A 103 2.49 5.53 0.20
N GLY A 104 2.90 4.27 0.03
CA GLY A 104 3.14 3.70 -1.29
C GLY A 104 1.87 3.50 -2.13
N VAL A 105 0.72 3.26 -1.48
CA VAL A 105 -0.59 3.26 -2.13
C VAL A 105 -0.89 4.67 -2.64
N SER A 106 -0.72 5.68 -1.80
CA SER A 106 -0.96 7.09 -2.17
C SER A 106 -0.12 7.51 -3.38
N ASN A 107 1.19 7.23 -3.36
CA ASN A 107 2.10 7.53 -4.46
C ASN A 107 1.68 6.88 -5.79
N ARG A 108 1.15 5.64 -5.73
CA ARG A 108 0.75 4.88 -6.93
C ARG A 108 -0.58 5.35 -7.49
N LEU A 109 -1.52 5.75 -6.64
CA LEU A 109 -2.81 6.28 -7.08
C LEU A 109 -2.68 7.59 -7.86
N GLU A 110 -1.61 8.34 -7.61
CA GLU A 110 -1.26 9.55 -8.35
C GLU A 110 -0.61 9.27 -9.72
N SER A 111 -0.22 8.02 -10.00
CA SER A 111 0.45 7.66 -11.25
C SER A 111 -0.48 7.79 -12.47
N SER A 112 0.05 8.31 -13.57
CA SER A 112 -0.65 8.32 -14.86
C SER A 112 -0.77 6.92 -15.47
N ILE A 113 0.06 5.96 -15.07
CA ILE A 113 0.11 4.61 -15.62
C ILE A 113 -0.99 3.73 -14.99
N PRO A 114 -1.96 3.20 -15.76
CA PRO A 114 -3.06 2.41 -15.21
C PRO A 114 -2.63 1.13 -14.48
N ALA A 115 -1.58 0.46 -14.96
CA ALA A 115 -1.04 -0.72 -14.30
C ALA A 115 -0.51 -0.40 -12.89
N VAL A 116 0.24 0.70 -12.74
CA VAL A 116 0.78 1.16 -11.46
C VAL A 116 -0.33 1.53 -10.48
N ARG A 117 -1.36 2.25 -10.93
CA ARG A 117 -2.54 2.56 -10.10
C ARG A 117 -3.23 1.31 -9.59
N ARG A 118 -3.49 0.33 -10.48
CA ARG A 118 -4.13 -0.94 -10.14
C ARG A 118 -3.32 -1.75 -9.13
N SER A 119 -2.00 -1.78 -9.25
CA SER A 119 -1.15 -2.41 -8.24
C SER A 119 -1.26 -1.71 -6.88
N GLY A 120 -1.33 -0.38 -6.85
CA GLY A 120 -1.60 0.39 -5.62
C GLY A 120 -2.96 0.06 -5.01
N MET A 121 -4.01 -0.03 -5.84
CA MET A 121 -5.36 -0.42 -5.40
C MET A 121 -5.36 -1.81 -4.77
N ALA A 122 -4.78 -2.82 -5.44
CA ALA A 122 -4.75 -4.19 -4.95
C ALA A 122 -4.04 -4.31 -3.59
N VAL A 123 -2.92 -3.60 -3.41
CA VAL A 123 -2.22 -3.53 -2.11
C VAL A 123 -3.10 -2.85 -1.06
N GLY A 124 -3.81 -1.78 -1.43
CA GLY A 124 -4.76 -1.09 -0.55
C GLY A 124 -5.90 -1.99 -0.06
N GLU A 125 -6.48 -2.81 -0.95
CA GLU A 125 -7.51 -3.79 -0.56
C GLU A 125 -6.96 -4.85 0.39
N ALA A 126 -5.78 -5.40 0.08
CA ALA A 126 -5.12 -6.40 0.92
C ALA A 126 -4.82 -5.84 2.32
N MET A 127 -4.36 -4.60 2.41
CA MET A 127 -4.17 -3.91 3.68
C MET A 127 -5.48 -3.77 4.46
N ALA A 128 -6.56 -3.33 3.82
CA ALA A 128 -7.87 -3.16 4.46
C ALA A 128 -8.42 -4.50 5.02
N ARG A 129 -8.21 -5.61 4.28
CA ARG A 129 -8.51 -6.96 4.76
C ARG A 129 -7.65 -7.32 5.98
N ALA A 130 -6.35 -7.08 5.92
CA ALA A 130 -5.42 -7.45 6.98
C ALA A 130 -5.68 -6.71 8.30
N VAL A 131 -6.15 -5.46 8.26
CA VAL A 131 -6.52 -4.69 9.48
C VAL A 131 -7.99 -4.89 9.91
N GLY A 132 -8.72 -5.82 9.29
CA GLY A 132 -10.10 -6.12 9.63
C GLY A 132 -11.09 -4.97 9.37
N GLN A 133 -10.78 -4.05 8.45
CA GLN A 133 -11.64 -2.89 8.14
C GLN A 133 -12.71 -3.17 7.07
N GLY A 134 -12.81 -4.41 6.55
CA GLY A 134 -13.77 -4.76 5.49
C GLY A 134 -13.34 -4.28 4.11
N GLU A 135 -14.17 -4.59 3.09
CA GLU A 135 -13.86 -4.41 1.66
C GLU A 135 -13.70 -2.93 1.27
N LEU A 136 -12.46 -2.45 1.33
CA LEU A 136 -12.03 -1.42 0.40
C LEU A 136 -11.99 -2.10 -0.97
N ASP A 137 -12.93 -1.73 -1.82
CA ASP A 137 -13.22 -2.40 -3.08
C ASP A 137 -13.09 -1.42 -4.23
N PHE A 138 -12.19 -1.72 -5.16
CA PHE A 138 -11.99 -0.94 -6.37
C PHE A 138 -12.58 -1.70 -7.57
N GLU A 139 -13.70 -1.20 -8.10
CA GLU A 139 -14.34 -1.74 -9.31
C GLU A 139 -13.39 -1.83 -10.52
N GLU A 140 -12.39 -0.93 -10.57
CA GLU A 140 -11.32 -0.89 -11.57
C GLU A 140 -10.44 -2.14 -11.59
N LEU A 141 -10.39 -2.91 -10.49
CA LEU A 141 -9.69 -4.20 -10.43
C LEU A 141 -10.51 -5.34 -11.06
N ARG A 142 -11.84 -5.22 -11.11
CA ARG A 142 -12.72 -6.22 -11.72
C ARG A 142 -12.89 -6.03 -13.23
N THR A 143 -12.52 -4.86 -13.73
CA THR A 143 -12.60 -4.53 -15.15
C THR A 143 -11.26 -4.90 -15.80
N PRO A 144 -11.21 -5.90 -16.72
CA PRO A 144 -9.98 -6.22 -17.41
C PRO A 144 -9.48 -4.97 -18.15
N GLY A 145 -8.22 -4.62 -17.92
CA GLY A 145 -7.62 -3.45 -18.59
C GLY A 145 -7.55 -3.66 -20.10
N PRO A 146 -7.36 -2.57 -20.85
CA PRO A 146 -6.97 -2.71 -22.24
C PRO A 146 -5.72 -3.62 -22.31
N PRO A 147 -5.64 -4.51 -23.32
CA PRO A 147 -4.51 -5.41 -23.48
C PRO A 147 -3.19 -4.61 -23.57
N PRO A 148 -2.08 -5.15 -23.04
CA PRO A 148 -0.78 -4.51 -23.18
C PRO A 148 -0.45 -4.30 -24.66
N GLY A 149 -0.03 -3.09 -25.05
CA GLY A 149 0.23 -2.72 -26.45
C GLY A 149 -0.94 -2.06 -27.20
N GLY A 150 -2.01 -1.65 -26.52
CA GLY A 150 -3.02 -0.78 -27.11
C GLY A 150 -2.46 0.60 -27.51
N PRO A 151 -3.07 1.29 -28.50
CA PRO A 151 -2.53 2.53 -29.07
C PRO A 151 -2.41 3.73 -28.10
N GLU A 152 -2.78 3.58 -26.82
CA GLU A 152 -2.69 4.62 -25.79
C GLU A 152 -1.38 4.64 -25.00
N GLU A 153 -0.44 3.71 -25.23
CA GLU A 153 0.89 3.70 -24.57
C GLU A 153 1.97 4.53 -25.32
N ARG A 154 1.59 5.56 -26.08
CA ARG A 154 2.54 6.52 -26.71
C ARG A 154 2.50 7.90 -26.09
#